data_AF-A0A2D4QH30-F1
#
_entry.id   AF-A0A2D4QH30-F1
#
_cell.length_a   1.000
_cell.length_b   1.000
_cell.length_c   1.000
_cell.angle_alpha   90.00
_cell.angle_beta   90.00
_cell.angle_gamma   90.00
#
_symmetry.space_group_name_H-M   'P 1'
#
loop_
_entity.id
_entity.type
_entity.pdbx_description
1 polymer ?
#
loop_
_entity_poly.entity_id
_entity_poly.type
_entity_poly.pdbx_seq_one_letter_code
_entity_poly.pdbx_strand_id
1 'polypeptide(L)' 'MSLPSTRSKLQKETRELLARWDRTIEEWNDPVSRRLQVEYLDQLERAVTRASEAMDAMNEVICRAQRECE' A
#
# COMPACT_ATOMS: atom_id res chain seq x y z
N MET A 1 11.63 -6.19 -12.76
CA MET A 1 10.41 -6.44 -11.95
C MET A 1 9.21 -5.96 -12.74
N SER A 2 8.11 -6.70 -12.74
CA SER A 2 6.88 -6.30 -13.44
C SER A 2 6.00 -5.44 -12.53
N LEU A 3 5.14 -4.61 -13.12
CA LEU A 3 4.20 -3.75 -12.39
C LEU A 3 3.33 -4.54 -11.37
N PRO A 4 2.78 -5.72 -11.72
CA PRO A 4 2.03 -6.55 -10.77
C PRO A 4 2.86 -7.02 -9.58
N SER A 5 4.14 -7.39 -9.80
CA SER A 5 5.03 -7.84 -8.73
C SER A 5 5.36 -6.71 -7.74
N THR A 6 5.55 -5.48 -8.23
CA THR A 6 5.77 -4.30 -7.41
C THR A 6 4.54 -3.94 -6.58
N ARG A 7 3.33 -3.99 -7.18
CA ARG A 7 2.05 -3.78 -6.47
C ARG A 7 1.89 -4.78 -5.31
N SER A 8 2.09 -6.06 -5.59
CA SER A 8 1.98 -7.12 -4.57
C SER A 8 2.99 -6.92 -3.43
N LYS A 9 4.21 -6.49 -3.75
CA LYS A 9 5.21 -6.16 -2.73
C LYS A 9 4.77 -4.96 -1.89
N LEU A 10 4.33 -3.86 -2.51
CA LEU A 10 3.84 -2.68 -1.80
C LEU A 10 2.75 -3.04 -0.78
N GLN A 11 1.72 -3.77 -1.21
CA GLN A 11 0.64 -4.21 -0.34
C GLN A 11 1.12 -5.12 0.80
N LYS A 12 2.08 -6.02 0.52
CA LYS A 12 2.64 -6.91 1.53
C LYS A 12 3.37 -6.13 2.62
N GLU A 13 4.28 -5.23 2.24
CA GLU A 13 5.07 -4.45 3.18
C GLU A 13 4.17 -3.53 4.04
N THR A 14 3.14 -2.93 3.44
CA THR A 14 2.16 -2.12 4.20
C THR A 14 1.37 -2.94 5.21
N ARG A 15 0.91 -4.14 4.84
CA ARG A 15 0.23 -5.05 5.79
C ARG A 15 1.16 -5.45 6.93
N GLU A 16 2.43 -5.72 6.64
CA GLU A 16 3.41 -6.08 7.66
C GLU A 16 3.68 -4.91 8.62
N LEU A 17 3.77 -3.69 8.11
CA LEU A 17 3.88 -2.47 8.93
C LEU A 17 2.69 -2.33 9.88
N LEU A 18 1.45 -2.43 9.36
CA LEU A 18 0.24 -2.28 10.16
C LEU A 18 0.14 -3.38 11.24
N ALA A 19 0.46 -4.63 10.90
CA ALA A 19 0.48 -5.73 11.87
C ALA A 19 1.57 -5.59 12.97
N ARG A 20 2.64 -4.83 12.72
CA ARG A 20 3.64 -4.47 13.74
C ARG A 20 3.18 -3.28 14.56
N TRP A 21 2.49 -2.33 13.94
CA TRP A 21 1.89 -1.19 14.63
C TRP A 21 0.81 -1.64 15.63
N ASP A 22 -0.08 -2.55 15.23
CA ASP A 22 -1.13 -3.09 16.11
C ASP A 22 -0.55 -3.68 17.40
N ARG A 23 0.55 -4.41 17.30
CA ARG A 23 1.28 -4.93 18.47
C ARG A 23 1.96 -3.84 19.29
N THR A 24 2.44 -2.78 18.64
CA THR A 24 3.10 -1.67 19.31
C THR A 24 2.11 -0.88 20.17
N ILE A 25 0.88 -0.66 19.69
CA ILE A 25 -0.13 0.10 20.43
C ILE A 25 -0.74 -0.67 21.61
N GLU A 26 -0.55 -1.98 21.69
CA GLU A 26 -0.91 -2.77 22.88
C GLU A 26 -0.10 -2.32 24.11
N GLU A 27 1.17 -1.94 23.90
CA GLU A 27 2.06 -1.46 24.96
C GLU A 27 2.16 0.08 24.98
N TRP A 28 2.05 0.73 23.82
CA TRP A 28 2.19 2.18 23.64
C TRP A 28 0.87 2.85 23.23
N ASN A 29 0.01 3.13 24.21
CA ASN A 29 -1.34 3.70 23.99
C ASN A 29 -1.53 5.10 24.59
N ASP A 30 -0.61 6.01 24.28
CA ASP A 30 -0.68 7.41 24.73
C ASP A 30 -1.34 8.30 23.65
N PRO A 31 -1.48 9.62 23.89
CA PRO A 31 -2.00 10.53 22.86
C PRO A 31 -1.10 10.67 21.62
N VAL A 32 0.21 10.42 21.74
CA VAL A 32 1.17 10.52 20.64
C VAL A 32 0.99 9.34 19.68
N SER A 33 0.84 8.12 20.20
CA SER A 33 0.59 6.95 19.34
C SER A 33 -0.73 7.06 18.59
N ARG A 34 -1.80 7.55 19.26
CA ARG A 34 -3.08 7.86 18.60
C ARG A 34 -2.94 8.88 17.49
N ARG A 35 -2.16 9.95 17.72
CA ARG A 35 -1.89 10.96 16.70
C ARG A 35 -1.11 10.36 15.52
N LEU A 36 -0.12 9.52 15.79
CA LEU A 36 0.68 8.87 14.75
C LEU A 36 -0.20 8.00 13.85
N GLN A 37 -1.12 7.23 14.43
CA GLN A 37 -2.05 6.40 13.69
C GLN A 37 -2.92 7.22 12.73
N VAL A 38 -3.61 8.25 13.26
CA VAL A 38 -4.54 9.06 12.47
C VAL A 38 -3.83 9.93 11.42
N GLU A 39 -2.72 10.58 11.79
CA GLU A 39 -2.04 11.52 10.90
C GLU A 39 -1.22 10.81 9.83
N TYR A 40 -0.68 9.62 10.10
CA TYR A 40 0.27 8.98 9.18
C TYR A 40 -0.18 7.61 8.69
N LEU A 41 -0.53 6.68 9.59
CA LEU A 41 -0.80 5.29 9.17
C LEU A 41 -2.10 5.16 8.38
N ASP A 42 -3.17 5.79 8.84
CA ASP A 42 -4.44 5.81 8.12
C ASP A 42 -4.30 6.48 6.74
N GLN A 43 -3.46 7.52 6.65
CA GLN A 43 -3.18 8.19 5.38
C GLN A 43 -2.33 7.32 4.46
N LEU A 44 -1.33 6.63 5.00
CA LEU A 44 -0.46 5.71 4.28
C LEU A 44 -1.27 4.56 3.70
N GLU A 45 -2.17 3.94 4.47
CA GLU A 45 -3.03 2.86 4.00
C GLU A 45 -3.89 3.33 2.80
N ARG A 46 -4.55 4.48 2.92
CA ARG A 46 -5.31 5.08 1.81
C ARG A 46 -4.45 5.36 0.59
N ALA A 47 -3.24 5.88 0.78
CA ALA A 47 -2.30 6.16 -0.31
C ALA A 47 -1.85 4.88 -1.03
N VAL A 48 -1.59 3.80 -0.28
CA VAL A 48 -1.19 2.50 -0.82
C VAL A 48 -2.32 1.86 -1.64
N THR A 49 -3.57 1.96 -1.17
CA THR A 49 -4.74 1.51 -1.93
C THR A 49 -4.84 2.24 -3.27
N ARG A 50 -4.80 3.58 -3.25
CA ARG A 50 -4.85 4.40 -4.49
C ARG A 50 -3.70 4.09 -5.43
N ALA A 51 -2.48 3.93 -4.90
CA ALA A 51 -1.32 3.57 -5.69
C ALA A 51 -1.48 2.18 -6.32
N SER A 52 -2.06 1.23 -5.59
CA SER A 52 -2.31 -0.13 -6.11
C SER A 52 -3.31 -0.11 -7.26
N GLU A 53 -4.40 0.65 -7.13
CA GLU A 53 -5.40 0.83 -8.19
C GLU A 53 -4.79 1.49 -9.44
N ALA A 54 -3.96 2.52 -9.25
CA ALA A 54 -3.26 3.17 -10.36
C ALA A 54 -2.29 2.20 -11.07
N MET A 55 -1.58 1.36 -10.31
CA MET A 55 -0.73 0.31 -10.88
C MET A 55 -1.54 -0.70 -11.69
N ASP A 56 -2.75 -1.04 -11.27
CA ASP A 56 -3.62 -1.94 -12.03
C ASP A 56 -4.05 -1.33 -13.37
N ALA A 57 -4.53 -0.08 -13.35
CA ALA A 57 -4.88 0.64 -14.56
C ALA A 57 -3.70 0.77 -15.54
N MET A 58 -2.50 1.06 -15.01
CA MET A 58 -1.28 1.09 -15.83
C MET A 58 -0.95 -0.27 -16.44
N ASN A 59 -1.11 -1.36 -15.68
CA ASN A 59 -0.85 -2.71 -16.20
C ASN A 59 -1.82 -3.06 -17.34
N GLU A 60 -3.10 -2.68 -17.23
CA GLU A 60 -4.08 -2.87 -18.29
C GLU A 60 -3.70 -2.15 -19.59
N VAL A 61 -3.28 -0.88 -19.49
CA VAL A 61 -2.83 -0.09 -20.65
C VAL A 61 -1.60 -0.71 -21.30
N ILE A 62 -0.62 -1.16 -20.51
CA ILE A 62 0.59 -1.81 -21.01
C ILE A 62 0.24 -3.12 -21.73
N CYS A 63 -0.60 -3.98 -21.12
CA CYS A 63 -1.01 -5.24 -21.74
C CYS A 63 -1.80 -5.02 -23.02
N ARG A 64 -2.64 -3.98 -23.08
CA ARG A 64 -3.36 -3.61 -24.30
C ARG A 64 -2.40 -3.15 -25.40
N ALA A 65 -1.47 -2.26 -25.10
CA ALA A 65 -0.50 -1.75 -26.06
C ALA A 65 0.38 -2.88 -26.62
N GLN A 66 0.78 -3.84 -25.78
CA GLN A 66 1.54 -5.01 -26.22
C GLN A 66 0.76 -5.85 -27.23
N ARG A 67 -0.54 -6.11 -27.00
CA ARG A 67 -1.40 -6.85 -27.92
C ARG A 67 -1.65 -6.12 -29.25
N GLU A 68 -1.63 -4.78 -29.25
CA GLU A 68 -1.81 -3.97 -30.46
C GLU A 68 -0.53 -3.89 -31.31
N CYS A 69 0.64 -4.22 -30.74
CA CYS A 69 1.93 -4.28 -31.44
C CYS A 69 2.33 -5.71 -31.89
N GLU A 70 1.57 -6.73 -31.50
CA GLU A 70 1.67 -8.12 -31.99
C GLU A 70 0.79 -8.31 -33.24
#